data_AF-A0A8S9BP84-F1
#
_entry.id   AF-A0A8S9BP84-F1
#
_cell.length_a   1.000
_cell.length_b   1.000
_cell.length_c   1.000
_cell.angle_alpha   90.00
_cell.angle_beta   90.00
_cell.angle_gamma   90.00
#
_symmetry.space_group_name_H-M   'P 1'
#
loop_
_entity.id
_entity.type
_entity.pdbx_description
1 polymer ?
#
loop_
_entity_poly.entity_id
_entity_poly.type
_entity_poly.pdbx_seq_one_letter_code
_entity_poly.pdbx_strand_id
1 'polypeptide(L)'
;MATQDSPDTIFYKSLDRFKIGLTDREREDFELTSLDEVHTVVLEIQNEQASERKMQDMTRRQSFLEGMEQYSNVIEVFLDVSMFVAFVWGPVKFLLQVAKTWTDSLDLLLNAYEQVGETIPQLLQYDKLFSQNTAMQRVLGLIYQDILEFHRRALFVFKRRSWKRIFHSTWKTFNTHFSRLLQNLHRHKIDIERQASLIEIEQSQAQRESQEKNSLLKKNSKGRGRQSRSLRRSPLQILI
;
A
#
# COMPACT_ATOMS: atom_id res chain seq x y z
N MET A 1 -23.62 7.32 16.48
CA MET A 1 -23.24 6.68 15.20
C MET A 1 -22.04 7.43 14.65
N ALA A 2 -20.85 6.83 14.70
CA ALA A 2 -19.68 7.44 14.08
C ALA A 2 -19.86 7.35 12.56
N THR A 3 -19.92 8.49 11.88
CA THR A 3 -19.78 8.58 10.42
C THR A 3 -18.44 7.95 10.06
N GLN A 4 -18.46 6.70 9.60
CA GLN A 4 -17.28 6.09 9.01
C GLN A 4 -17.00 6.85 7.71
N ASP A 5 -15.99 7.72 7.75
CA ASP A 5 -15.42 8.35 6.56
C ASP A 5 -15.21 7.30 5.47
N SER A 6 -15.62 7.59 4.23
CA SER A 6 -15.31 6.74 3.07
C SER A 6 -13.79 6.60 2.93
N PRO A 7 -13.26 5.49 2.39
CA PRO A 7 -11.83 5.30 2.23
C PRO A 7 -11.13 6.50 1.54
N ASP A 8 -11.73 7.03 0.48
CA ASP A 8 -11.24 8.19 -0.28
C ASP A 8 -11.08 9.43 0.61
N THR A 9 -12.00 9.63 1.56
CA THR A 9 -11.96 10.77 2.47
C THR A 9 -10.67 10.79 3.29
N ILE A 10 -10.10 9.63 3.64
CA ILE A 10 -8.83 9.53 4.37
C ILE A 10 -7.68 10.02 3.48
N PHE A 11 -7.67 9.64 2.20
CA PHE A 11 -6.65 10.09 1.25
C PHE A 11 -6.67 11.60 1.08
N TYR A 12 -7.83 12.19 0.78
CA TYR A 12 -7.98 13.65 0.60
C TYR A 12 -7.60 14.42 1.86
N LYS A 13 -8.12 14.04 3.03
CA LYS A 13 -7.78 14.70 4.31
C LYS A 13 -6.28 14.62 4.62
N SER A 14 -5.64 13.48 4.33
CA SER A 14 -4.20 13.29 4.55
C SER A 14 -3.38 14.15 3.61
N LEU A 15 -3.77 14.22 2.34
CA LEU A 15 -3.11 15.04 1.34
C LEU A 15 -3.26 16.53 1.64
N ASP A 16 -4.47 16.99 1.96
CA ASP A 16 -4.72 18.39 2.34
C ASP A 16 -3.86 18.80 3.53
N ARG A 17 -3.81 17.96 4.56
CA ARG A 17 -2.97 18.19 5.73
C ARG A 17 -1.48 18.23 5.38
N PHE A 18 -1.03 17.40 4.45
CA PHE A 18 0.35 17.40 3.97
C PHE A 18 0.69 18.70 3.22
N LYS A 19 -0.19 19.13 2.32
CA LYS A 19 -0.05 20.33 1.49
C LYS A 19 0.06 21.63 2.30
N ILE A 20 -0.49 21.70 3.53
CA ILE A 20 -0.35 22.86 4.44
C ILE A 20 1.12 23.19 4.72
N GLY A 21 2.01 22.18 4.79
CA GLY A 21 3.43 22.37 5.08
C GLY A 21 4.31 22.71 3.87
N LEU A 22 3.72 22.82 2.68
CA LEU A 22 4.42 23.03 1.42
C LEU A 22 4.25 24.45 0.89
N THR A 23 5.30 24.96 0.27
CA THR A 23 5.24 26.15 -0.59
C THR A 23 4.56 25.82 -1.92
N ASP A 24 4.08 26.83 -2.64
CA ASP A 24 3.41 26.60 -3.93
C ASP A 24 4.33 25.92 -4.95
N ARG A 25 5.60 26.34 -5.01
CA ARG A 25 6.61 25.69 -5.84
C ARG A 25 6.80 24.21 -5.50
N GLU A 26 6.84 23.86 -4.21
CA GLU A 26 6.96 22.44 -3.81
C GLU A 26 5.71 21.65 -4.18
N ARG A 27 4.52 22.24 -4.13
CA ARG A 27 3.28 21.57 -4.56
C ARG A 27 3.34 21.28 -6.06
N GLU A 28 3.71 22.28 -6.86
CA GLU A 28 3.88 22.15 -8.32
C GLU A 28 4.94 21.10 -8.65
N ASP A 29 6.12 21.18 -8.03
CA ASP A 29 7.22 20.25 -8.27
C ASP A 29 6.81 18.81 -7.88
N PHE A 30 6.08 18.63 -6.77
CA PHE A 30 5.66 17.30 -6.31
C PHE A 30 4.54 16.71 -7.17
N GLU A 31 3.58 17.51 -7.63
CA GLU A 31 2.49 17.07 -8.51
C GLU A 31 2.99 16.54 -9.87
N LEU A 32 4.18 16.97 -10.30
CA LEU A 32 4.81 16.54 -11.54
C LEU A 32 5.82 15.39 -11.35
N THR A 33 6.01 14.90 -10.12
CA THR A 33 7.03 13.88 -9.84
C THR A 33 6.47 12.46 -10.03
N SER A 34 7.18 11.64 -10.82
CA SER A 34 6.92 10.21 -11.01
C SER A 34 8.01 9.34 -10.36
N LEU A 35 7.82 8.02 -10.37
CA LEU A 35 8.86 7.07 -9.98
C LEU A 35 10.10 7.17 -10.88
N ASP A 36 9.93 7.37 -12.20
CA ASP A 36 11.05 7.54 -13.14
C ASP A 36 11.93 8.75 -12.80
N GLU A 37 11.32 9.84 -12.35
CA GLU A 37 12.03 11.03 -11.85
C GLU A 37 12.84 10.72 -10.58
N VAL A 38 12.32 9.85 -9.70
CA VAL A 38 13.06 9.37 -8.52
C VAL A 38 14.23 8.48 -8.93
N HIS A 39 14.03 7.55 -9.88
CA HIS A 39 15.11 6.71 -10.41
C HIS A 39 16.22 7.54 -11.04
N THR A 40 15.86 8.56 -11.81
CA THR A 40 16.82 9.49 -12.42
C THR A 40 17.68 10.17 -11.35
N VAL A 41 17.06 10.73 -10.30
CA VAL A 41 17.80 11.34 -9.18
C VAL A 41 18.67 10.33 -8.43
N VAL A 42 18.21 9.09 -8.25
CA VAL A 42 19.02 8.04 -7.61
C VAL A 42 20.29 7.75 -8.42
N LEU A 43 20.17 7.62 -9.74
CA LEU A 43 21.30 7.40 -10.65
C LEU A 43 22.28 8.58 -10.63
N GLU A 44 21.77 9.82 -10.62
CA GLU A 44 22.60 11.02 -10.49
C GLU A 44 23.41 11.01 -9.19
N ILE A 45 22.78 10.70 -8.05
CA ILE A 45 23.48 10.63 -6.76
C ILE A 45 24.55 9.54 -6.77
N GLN A 46 24.26 8.37 -7.36
CA GLN A 46 25.23 7.28 -7.47
C GLN A 46 26.46 7.71 -8.29
N ASN A 47 26.24 8.37 -9.42
CA ASN A 47 27.32 8.87 -10.28
C ASN A 47 28.18 9.93 -9.58
N GLU A 48 27.54 10.88 -8.88
CA GLU A 48 28.22 11.90 -8.07
C GLU A 48 29.08 11.25 -6.97
N GLN A 49 28.51 10.33 -6.18
CA GLN A 49 29.23 9.62 -5.12
C GLN A 49 30.41 8.81 -5.63
N ALA A 50 30.29 8.17 -6.79
CA ALA A 50 31.37 7.44 -7.42
C ALA A 50 32.52 8.37 -7.82
N SER A 51 32.20 9.54 -8.40
CA SER A 51 33.19 10.55 -8.77
C SER A 51 33.93 11.14 -7.56
N GLU A 52 33.25 11.28 -6.43
CA GLU A 52 33.79 11.85 -5.19
C GLU A 52 34.44 10.82 -4.26
N ARG A 53 34.43 9.53 -4.61
CA ARG A 53 34.86 8.40 -3.74
C ARG A 53 34.12 8.35 -2.39
N LYS A 54 32.85 8.74 -2.37
CA LYS A 54 31.95 8.71 -1.20
C LYS A 54 30.80 7.71 -1.41
N MET A 55 31.10 6.53 -1.97
CA MET A 55 30.07 5.54 -2.26
C MET A 55 29.33 5.14 -0.98
N GLN A 56 28.02 5.35 -0.98
CA GLN A 56 27.12 4.82 0.04
C GLN A 56 26.35 3.64 -0.53
N ASP A 57 25.86 2.78 0.36
CA ASP A 57 24.99 1.69 -0.05
C ASP A 57 23.60 2.22 -0.42
N MET A 58 23.47 2.49 -1.71
CA MET A 58 22.26 3.02 -2.34
C MET A 58 21.19 1.94 -2.56
N THR A 59 21.52 0.66 -2.34
CA THR A 59 20.59 -0.49 -2.48
C THR A 59 19.57 -0.56 -1.36
N ARG A 60 19.86 0.05 -0.20
CA ARG A 60 19.01 0.07 1.00
C ARG A 60 17.64 0.71 0.79
N ARG A 61 17.48 1.52 -0.27
CA ARG A 61 16.18 2.08 -0.66
C ARG A 61 15.30 1.11 -1.43
N GLN A 62 15.84 0.01 -1.91
CA GLN A 62 15.14 -0.85 -2.86
C GLN A 62 13.82 -1.36 -2.27
N SER A 63 13.83 -1.80 -1.01
CA SER A 63 12.61 -2.22 -0.30
C SER A 63 11.55 -1.13 -0.22
N PHE A 64 11.97 0.13 -0.05
CA PHE A 64 11.06 1.27 -0.06
C PHE A 64 10.51 1.56 -1.45
N LEU A 65 11.36 1.62 -2.48
CA LEU A 65 10.94 1.90 -3.84
C LEU A 65 9.98 0.84 -4.34
N GLU A 66 10.29 -0.45 -4.14
CA GLU A 66 9.41 -1.56 -4.49
C GLU A 66 8.09 -1.51 -3.69
N GLY A 67 8.16 -1.26 -2.38
CA GLY A 67 6.97 -1.14 -1.54
C GLY A 67 6.06 0.01 -1.98
N MET A 68 6.63 1.15 -2.32
CA MET A 68 5.89 2.33 -2.79
C MET A 68 5.40 2.20 -4.22
N GLU A 69 6.11 1.49 -5.09
CA GLU A 69 5.65 1.15 -6.44
C GLU A 69 4.41 0.26 -6.37
N GLN A 70 4.48 -0.82 -5.58
CA GLN A 70 3.32 -1.69 -5.33
C GLN A 70 2.14 -0.91 -4.74
N TYR A 71 2.42 -0.05 -3.76
CA TYR A 71 1.39 0.79 -3.14
C TYR A 71 0.77 1.76 -4.17
N SER A 72 1.59 2.43 -4.97
CA SER A 72 1.15 3.38 -6.00
C SER A 72 0.24 2.71 -7.03
N ASN A 73 0.62 1.53 -7.51
CA ASN A 73 -0.18 0.75 -8.45
C ASN A 73 -1.57 0.42 -7.87
N VAL A 74 -1.63 0.00 -6.61
CA VAL A 74 -2.91 -0.34 -5.96
C VAL A 74 -3.79 0.90 -5.77
N ILE A 75 -3.22 2.04 -5.36
CA ILE A 75 -4.02 3.24 -5.12
C ILE A 75 -4.43 3.95 -6.41
N GLU A 76 -3.67 3.83 -7.50
CA GLU A 76 -4.08 4.35 -8.82
C GLU A 76 -5.31 3.62 -9.35
N VAL A 77 -5.31 2.29 -9.26
CA VAL A 77 -6.49 1.47 -9.64
C VAL A 77 -7.71 1.81 -8.79
N PHE A 78 -7.50 2.06 -7.50
CA PHE A 78 -8.58 2.35 -6.56
C PHE A 78 -9.15 3.76 -6.70
N LEU A 79 -8.30 4.78 -6.79
CA LEU A 79 -8.70 6.19 -6.74
C LEU A 79 -8.91 6.81 -8.12
N ASP A 80 -8.32 6.25 -9.18
CA ASP A 80 -8.28 6.82 -10.54
C ASP A 80 -7.69 8.25 -10.56
N VAL A 81 -6.77 8.54 -9.65
CA VAL A 81 -6.12 9.86 -9.52
C VAL A 81 -4.62 9.72 -9.27
N SER A 82 -3.81 10.10 -10.27
CA SER A 82 -2.34 10.06 -10.22
C SER A 82 -1.72 11.04 -9.21
N MET A 83 -2.46 12.08 -8.81
CA MET A 83 -2.00 13.08 -7.84
C MET A 83 -1.54 12.45 -6.51
N PHE A 84 -2.23 11.43 -6.00
CA PHE A 84 -1.86 10.83 -4.71
C PHE A 84 -0.48 10.17 -4.76
N VAL A 85 -0.18 9.52 -5.88
CA VAL A 85 1.12 8.90 -6.17
C VAL A 85 2.21 9.95 -6.34
N ALA A 86 1.91 11.05 -7.02
CA ALA A 86 2.85 12.16 -7.16
C ALA A 86 3.32 12.70 -5.80
N PHE A 87 2.41 12.79 -4.81
CA PHE A 87 2.76 13.20 -3.45
C PHE A 87 3.45 12.13 -2.60
N VAL A 88 3.56 10.89 -3.08
CA VAL A 88 4.50 9.90 -2.52
C VAL A 88 5.91 10.17 -3.06
N TRP A 89 6.05 10.35 -4.38
CA TRP A 89 7.36 10.44 -5.04
C TRP A 89 8.03 11.82 -4.94
N GLY A 90 7.27 12.92 -5.01
CA GLY A 90 7.78 14.29 -4.90
C GLY A 90 8.64 14.52 -3.65
N PRO A 91 8.13 14.20 -2.45
CA PRO A 91 8.93 14.29 -1.22
C PRO A 91 10.17 13.40 -1.23
N VAL A 92 10.10 12.20 -1.82
CA VAL A 92 11.26 11.29 -1.94
C VAL A 92 12.35 11.93 -2.78
N LYS A 93 11.99 12.41 -3.97
CA LYS A 93 12.91 13.14 -4.88
C LYS A 93 13.58 14.30 -4.15
N PHE A 94 12.79 15.16 -3.51
CA PHE A 94 13.31 16.32 -2.77
C PHE A 94 14.27 15.91 -1.64
N LEU A 95 13.87 14.96 -0.80
CA LEU A 95 14.67 14.55 0.36
C LEU A 95 16.01 13.96 -0.07
N LEU A 96 16.03 13.14 -1.12
CA LEU A 96 17.26 12.60 -1.70
C LEU A 96 18.18 13.71 -2.24
N GLN A 97 17.62 14.69 -2.98
CA GLN A 97 18.38 15.82 -3.52
C GLN A 97 18.99 16.72 -2.44
N VAL A 98 18.33 16.88 -1.29
CA VAL A 98 18.91 17.65 -0.17
C VAL A 98 19.94 16.83 0.61
N ALA A 99 19.60 15.58 0.93
CA ALA A 99 20.43 14.71 1.77
C ALA A 99 21.74 14.31 1.09
N LYS A 100 21.80 14.21 -0.25
CA LYS A 100 23.05 13.89 -0.98
C LYS A 100 24.21 14.83 -0.67
N THR A 101 23.91 16.05 -0.23
CA THR A 101 24.93 17.06 0.10
C THR A 101 25.68 16.77 1.42
N TRP A 102 25.32 15.73 2.16
CA TRP A 102 26.03 15.28 3.36
C TRP A 102 25.78 13.80 3.68
N THR A 103 26.86 13.01 3.67
CA THR A 103 26.87 11.54 3.76
C THR A 103 26.06 10.98 4.94
N ASP A 104 26.26 11.49 6.16
CA ASP A 104 25.57 10.98 7.35
C ASP A 104 24.05 11.17 7.27
N SER A 105 23.62 12.29 6.68
CA SER A 105 22.19 12.58 6.51
C SER A 105 21.56 11.74 5.41
N LEU A 106 22.31 11.46 4.34
CA LEU A 106 21.86 10.54 3.32
C LEU A 106 21.72 9.15 3.93
N ASP A 107 22.73 8.63 4.63
CA ASP A 107 22.67 7.31 5.27
C ASP A 107 21.42 7.21 6.15
N LEU A 108 21.26 8.10 7.13
CA LEU A 108 20.11 8.07 8.04
C LEU A 108 18.76 8.14 7.33
N LEU A 109 18.65 8.90 6.23
CA LEU A 109 17.45 8.93 5.41
C LEU A 109 17.22 7.59 4.68
N LEU A 110 18.26 6.98 4.10
CA LEU A 110 18.15 5.65 3.46
C LEU A 110 17.72 4.59 4.48
N ASN A 111 18.26 4.64 5.69
CA ASN A 111 17.91 3.72 6.80
C ASN A 111 16.43 3.85 7.16
N ALA A 112 15.91 5.08 7.15
CA ALA A 112 14.51 5.32 7.45
C ALA A 112 13.61 4.83 6.31
N TYR A 113 14.00 5.05 5.05
CA TYR A 113 13.28 4.49 3.92
C TYR A 113 13.25 2.96 3.95
N GLU A 114 14.40 2.32 4.15
CA GLU A 114 14.53 0.87 4.28
C GLU A 114 13.53 0.29 5.30
N GLN A 115 13.49 0.83 6.51
CA GLN A 115 12.56 0.41 7.56
C GLN A 115 11.08 0.59 7.18
N VAL A 116 10.74 1.68 6.48
CA VAL A 116 9.37 1.87 5.97
C VAL A 116 9.04 0.81 4.92
N GLY A 117 9.94 0.58 3.96
CA GLY A 117 9.78 -0.43 2.90
C GLY A 117 9.57 -1.83 3.47
N GLU A 118 10.39 -2.25 4.43
CA GLU A 118 10.27 -3.55 5.11
C GLU A 118 8.96 -3.73 5.89
N THR A 119 8.36 -2.62 6.33
CA THR A 119 7.11 -2.64 7.10
C THR A 119 5.88 -2.73 6.20
N ILE A 120 5.97 -2.29 4.94
CA ILE A 120 4.85 -2.31 3.99
C ILE A 120 4.47 -3.76 3.65
N PRO A 121 3.18 -4.12 3.64
CA PRO A 121 2.73 -5.42 3.19
C PRO A 121 3.02 -5.63 1.69
N GLN A 122 3.11 -6.87 1.24
CA GLN A 122 3.19 -7.17 -0.20
C GLN A 122 1.80 -6.98 -0.84
N LEU A 123 1.46 -5.72 -1.13
CA LEU A 123 0.10 -5.29 -1.47
C LEU A 123 -0.44 -5.95 -2.74
N LEU A 124 0.41 -6.24 -3.72
CA LEU A 124 -0.03 -6.88 -4.97
C LEU A 124 -0.64 -8.27 -4.76
N GLN A 125 -0.31 -8.97 -3.66
CA GLN A 125 -0.96 -10.25 -3.33
C GLN A 125 -2.46 -10.12 -3.07
N TYR A 126 -2.91 -8.91 -2.71
CA TYR A 126 -4.28 -8.63 -2.28
C TYR A 126 -5.04 -7.73 -3.27
N ASP A 127 -4.46 -7.44 -4.44
CA ASP A 127 -4.99 -6.48 -5.43
C ASP A 127 -6.49 -6.67 -5.71
N LYS A 128 -6.90 -7.91 -6.00
CA LYS A 128 -8.31 -8.26 -6.26
C LYS A 128 -9.23 -7.98 -5.08
N LEU A 129 -8.74 -8.11 -3.84
CA LEU A 129 -9.53 -7.93 -2.63
C LEU A 129 -9.77 -6.46 -2.32
N PHE A 130 -8.84 -5.57 -2.67
CA PHE A 130 -9.01 -4.13 -2.45
C PHE A 130 -10.20 -3.57 -3.21
N SER A 131 -10.47 -4.02 -4.43
CA SER A 131 -11.64 -3.58 -5.20
C SER A 131 -12.99 -3.98 -4.59
N GLN A 132 -13.01 -4.99 -3.71
CA GLN A 132 -14.24 -5.61 -3.20
C GLN A 132 -14.48 -5.34 -1.71
N ASN A 133 -13.47 -4.84 -0.97
CA ASN A 133 -13.52 -4.72 0.47
C ASN A 133 -13.18 -3.30 0.96
N THR A 134 -14.22 -2.57 1.35
CA THR A 134 -14.12 -1.19 1.89
C THR A 134 -13.24 -1.10 3.15
N ALA A 135 -13.18 -2.14 3.99
CA ALA A 135 -12.32 -2.14 5.16
C ALA A 135 -10.83 -2.20 4.77
N MET A 136 -10.48 -2.99 3.75
CA MET A 136 -9.11 -3.01 3.21
C MET A 136 -8.74 -1.68 2.54
N GLN A 137 -9.65 -1.08 1.78
CA GLN A 137 -9.45 0.26 1.20
C GLN A 137 -9.20 1.32 2.28
N ARG A 138 -9.94 1.25 3.39
CA ARG A 138 -9.73 2.15 4.53
C ARG A 138 -8.31 2.00 5.10
N VAL A 139 -7.80 0.76 5.20
CA VAL A 139 -6.42 0.52 5.67
C VAL A 139 -5.39 1.08 4.68
N LEU A 140 -5.62 1.03 3.37
CA LEU A 140 -4.76 1.70 2.37
C LEU A 140 -4.69 3.21 2.62
N GLY A 141 -5.82 3.85 2.92
CA GLY A 141 -5.85 5.27 3.27
C GLY A 141 -5.08 5.59 4.57
N LEU A 142 -5.11 4.69 5.56
CA LEU A 142 -4.32 4.86 6.78
C LEU A 142 -2.81 4.69 6.52
N ILE A 143 -2.42 3.75 5.64
CA ILE A 143 -1.03 3.63 5.17
C ILE A 143 -0.61 4.92 4.46
N TYR A 144 -1.45 5.49 3.60
CA TYR A 144 -1.17 6.79 2.94
C TYR A 144 -0.86 7.88 3.96
N GLN A 145 -1.71 7.97 4.98
CA GLN A 145 -1.59 8.97 6.04
C GLN A 145 -0.25 8.84 6.79
N ASP A 146 0.16 7.61 7.12
CA ASP A 146 1.43 7.37 7.80
C ASP A 146 2.64 7.68 6.89
N ILE A 147 2.57 7.37 5.59
CA ILE A 147 3.61 7.72 4.59
C ILE A 147 3.76 9.24 4.47
N LEU A 148 2.65 9.98 4.34
CA LEU A 148 2.70 11.44 4.25
C LEU A 148 3.15 12.07 5.57
N GLU A 149 2.77 11.52 6.72
CA GLU A 149 3.25 12.01 8.02
C GLU A 149 4.76 11.77 8.20
N PHE A 150 5.29 10.64 7.71
CA PHE A 150 6.72 10.39 7.63
C PHE A 150 7.41 11.48 6.79
N HIS A 151 6.95 11.69 5.55
CA HIS A 151 7.52 12.68 4.64
C HIS A 151 7.44 14.09 5.23
N ARG A 152 6.31 14.47 5.83
CA ARG A 152 6.11 15.79 6.44
C ARG A 152 7.16 16.07 7.52
N ARG A 153 7.47 15.06 8.34
CA ARG A 153 8.46 15.16 9.40
C ARG A 153 9.88 15.19 8.85
N ALA A 154 10.19 14.39 7.84
CA ALA A 154 11.50 14.41 7.19
C ALA A 154 11.74 15.79 6.53
N LEU A 155 10.77 16.28 5.75
CA LEU A 155 10.82 17.60 5.12
C LEU A 155 11.04 18.71 6.16
N PHE A 156 10.38 18.63 7.32
CA PHE A 156 10.60 19.59 8.41
C PHE A 156 12.05 19.63 8.92
N VAL A 157 12.79 18.51 8.89
CA VAL A 157 14.21 18.48 9.23
C VAL A 157 15.03 19.13 8.12
N PHE A 158 14.86 18.66 6.88
CA PHE A 158 15.73 19.01 5.74
C PHE A 158 15.47 20.42 5.16
N LYS A 159 14.28 20.99 5.35
CA LYS A 159 13.95 22.35 4.85
C LYS A 159 14.53 23.48 5.69
N ARG A 160 15.07 23.23 6.87
CA ARG A 160 15.59 24.29 7.75
C ARG A 160 16.88 24.88 7.19
N ARG A 161 17.01 26.21 7.16
CA ARG A 161 18.22 26.91 6.65
C ARG A 161 19.54 26.42 7.26
N SER A 162 19.53 25.97 8.52
CA SER A 162 20.70 25.43 9.21
C SER A 162 20.56 23.94 9.54
N TRP A 163 19.82 23.18 8.72
CA TRP A 163 19.49 21.77 9.00
C TRP A 163 20.73 20.93 9.32
N LYS A 164 21.84 21.08 8.59
CA LYS A 164 23.09 20.34 8.83
C LYS A 164 23.60 20.50 10.28
N ARG A 165 23.55 21.72 10.83
CA ARG A 165 24.04 22.03 12.18
C ARG A 165 23.22 21.37 13.29
N ILE A 166 21.92 21.20 13.07
CA ILE A 166 20.97 20.68 14.07
C ILE A 166 20.46 19.29 13.71
N PHE A 167 21.07 18.65 12.71
CA PHE A 167 20.51 17.44 12.11
C PHE A 167 20.41 16.32 13.14
N HIS A 168 21.50 15.95 13.82
CA HIS A 168 21.47 14.84 14.77
C HIS A 168 20.49 15.05 15.92
N SER A 169 20.37 16.26 16.46
CA SER A 169 19.41 16.54 17.53
C SER A 169 17.97 16.48 17.03
N THR A 170 17.69 17.05 15.86
CA THR A 170 16.35 17.02 15.25
C THR A 170 15.98 15.62 14.76
N TRP A 171 16.96 14.86 14.24
CA TRP A 171 16.80 13.48 13.78
C TRP A 171 16.53 12.53 14.95
N LYS A 172 17.14 12.76 16.12
CA LYS A 172 16.81 12.02 17.34
C LYS A 172 15.34 12.21 17.73
N THR A 173 14.82 13.44 17.67
CA THR A 173 13.40 13.73 17.90
C THR A 173 12.52 13.11 16.81
N PHE A 174 12.96 13.16 15.55
CA PHE A 174 12.31 12.48 14.43
C PHE A 174 12.18 10.98 14.71
N ASN A 175 13.26 10.31 15.13
CA ASN A 175 13.29 8.88 15.40
C ASN A 175 12.24 8.44 16.44
N THR A 176 12.02 9.22 17.51
CA THR A 176 10.98 8.88 18.50
C THR A 176 9.59 8.83 17.87
N HIS A 177 9.27 9.77 16.99
CA HIS A 177 8.00 9.76 16.26
C HIS A 177 7.97 8.72 15.13
N PHE A 178 9.12 8.50 14.49
CA PHE A 178 9.28 7.54 13.43
C PHE A 178 9.02 6.10 13.92
N SER A 179 9.52 5.73 15.10
CA SER A 179 9.20 4.43 15.71
C SER A 179 7.70 4.23 15.89
N ARG A 180 6.95 5.29 16.26
CA ARG A 180 5.48 5.22 16.36
C ARG A 180 4.83 5.03 14.99
N LEU A 181 5.32 5.71 13.95
CA LEU A 181 4.84 5.55 12.58
C LEU A 181 5.09 4.12 12.07
N LEU A 182 6.27 3.57 12.29
CA LEU A 182 6.58 2.17 11.94
C LEU A 182 5.65 1.19 12.67
N GLN A 183 5.37 1.42 13.94
CA GLN A 183 4.39 0.59 14.68
C GLN A 183 2.98 0.71 14.11
N ASN A 184 2.56 1.90 13.64
CA ASN A 184 1.26 2.06 12.98
C ASN A 184 1.22 1.28 11.67
N LEU A 185 2.22 1.47 10.80
CA LEU A 185 2.34 0.76 9.51
C LEU A 185 2.34 -0.75 9.71
N HIS A 186 3.06 -1.25 10.73
CA HIS A 186 3.07 -2.68 11.05
C HIS A 186 1.69 -3.19 11.47
N ARG A 187 0.93 -2.42 12.25
CA ARG A 187 -0.46 -2.79 12.59
C ARG A 187 -1.35 -2.80 11.35
N HIS A 188 -1.20 -1.84 10.45
CA HIS A 188 -1.95 -1.80 9.19
C HIS A 188 -1.62 -2.97 8.26
N LYS A 189 -0.36 -3.41 8.23
CA LYS A 189 0.03 -4.67 7.58
C LYS A 189 -0.73 -5.86 8.14
N ILE A 190 -0.72 -6.02 9.47
CA ILE A 190 -1.47 -7.10 10.15
C ILE A 190 -2.97 -7.02 9.87
N ASP A 191 -3.54 -5.81 9.81
CA ASP A 191 -4.96 -5.60 9.52
C ASP A 191 -5.30 -6.08 8.09
N ILE A 192 -4.48 -5.76 7.09
CA ILE A 192 -4.63 -6.26 5.71
C ILE A 192 -4.56 -7.79 5.69
N GLU A 193 -3.53 -8.38 6.30
CA GLU A 193 -3.32 -9.83 6.31
C GLU A 193 -4.52 -10.56 6.95
N ARG A 194 -5.02 -10.04 8.09
CA ARG A 194 -6.20 -10.60 8.77
C ARG A 194 -7.47 -10.49 7.94
N GLN A 195 -7.72 -9.33 7.33
CA GLN A 195 -8.89 -9.14 6.48
C GLN A 195 -8.86 -10.09 5.28
N ALA A 196 -7.69 -10.25 4.64
CA ALA A 196 -7.52 -11.20 3.56
C ALA A 196 -7.84 -12.64 3.99
N SER A 197 -7.32 -13.08 5.15
CA SER A 197 -7.63 -14.41 5.69
C SER A 197 -9.12 -14.61 5.99
N LEU A 198 -9.80 -13.60 6.54
CA LEU A 198 -11.24 -13.67 6.80
C LEU A 198 -12.03 -13.85 5.50
N ILE A 199 -11.72 -13.06 4.48
CA ILE A 199 -12.37 -13.15 3.17
C ILE A 199 -12.16 -14.55 2.56
N GLU A 200 -10.94 -15.09 2.63
CA GLU A 200 -10.64 -16.43 2.13
C GLU A 200 -11.45 -17.53 2.86
N ILE A 201 -11.57 -17.42 4.19
CA ILE A 201 -12.36 -18.35 5.00
C ILE A 201 -13.84 -18.31 4.59
N GLU A 202 -14.41 -17.11 4.47
CA GLU A 202 -15.81 -16.90 4.07
C GLU A 202 -16.08 -17.46 2.66
N GLN A 203 -15.20 -17.17 1.69
CA GLN A 203 -15.31 -17.67 0.32
C GLN A 203 -15.21 -19.21 0.28
N SER A 204 -14.29 -19.80 1.04
CA SER A 204 -14.13 -21.25 1.12
C SER A 204 -15.36 -21.93 1.71
N GLN A 205 -15.96 -21.36 2.77
CA GLN A 205 -17.19 -21.87 3.38
C GLN A 205 -18.37 -21.79 2.39
N ALA A 206 -18.58 -20.63 1.77
CA ALA A 206 -19.66 -20.45 0.79
C ALA A 206 -19.52 -21.41 -0.41
N GLN A 207 -18.28 -21.67 -0.86
CA GLN A 207 -18.02 -22.61 -1.94
C GLN A 207 -18.36 -24.05 -1.55
N ARG A 208 -18.02 -24.48 -0.33
CA ARG A 208 -18.36 -25.82 0.20
C ARG A 208 -19.86 -26.01 0.29
N GLU A 209 -20.59 -25.04 0.83
CA GLU A 209 -22.05 -25.08 0.93
C GLU A 209 -22.72 -25.13 -0.45
N SER A 210 -22.23 -24.33 -1.40
CA SER A 210 -22.72 -24.33 -2.78
C SER A 210 -22.47 -25.69 -3.47
N GLN A 211 -21.30 -26.28 -3.27
CA GLN A 211 -20.97 -27.61 -3.79
C GLN A 211 -21.87 -28.70 -3.18
N GLU A 212 -22.11 -28.65 -1.87
CA GLU A 212 -22.98 -29.59 -1.19
C GLU A 212 -24.42 -29.49 -1.72
N LYS A 213 -24.97 -28.27 -1.79
CA LYS A 213 -26.30 -28.01 -2.36
C LYS A 213 -26.43 -28.51 -3.79
N ASN A 214 -25.42 -28.25 -4.63
CA ASN A 214 -25.38 -28.73 -6.01
C ASN A 214 -25.31 -30.27 -6.09
N SER A 215 -24.60 -30.91 -5.17
CA SER A 215 -24.52 -32.38 -5.09
C SER A 215 -25.88 -32.99 -4.72
N LEU A 216 -26.62 -32.39 -3.78
CA LEU A 216 -27.94 -32.81 -3.34
C LEU A 216 -28.97 -32.65 -4.47
N LEU A 217 -28.94 -31.53 -5.19
CA LEU A 217 -29.80 -31.29 -6.36
C LEU A 217 -29.56 -32.31 -7.49
N LYS A 218 -28.29 -32.67 -7.74
CA LYS A 218 -27.94 -33.72 -8.73
C LYS A 218 -28.41 -35.11 -8.29
N LYS A 219 -28.37 -35.43 -6.99
CA LYS A 219 -28.91 -36.70 -6.46
C LYS A 219 -30.44 -36.75 -6.60
N ASN A 220 -31.16 -35.69 -6.24
CA ASN A 220 -32.61 -35.63 -6.31
C ASN A 220 -33.16 -35.69 -7.75
N SER A 221 -32.50 -35.03 -8.70
CA SER A 221 -32.87 -35.09 -10.13
C SER A 221 -32.64 -36.49 -10.74
N LYS A 222 -31.53 -37.16 -10.40
CA LYS A 222 -31.28 -38.56 -10.80
C LYS A 222 -32.27 -39.54 -10.17
N GLY A 223 -32.67 -39.32 -8.91
CA GLY A 223 -33.69 -40.11 -8.23
C GLY A 223 -35.05 -40.04 -8.93
N ARG A 224 -35.51 -38.82 -9.24
CA ARG A 224 -36.76 -38.59 -10.01
C ARG A 224 -36.73 -39.21 -11.40
N GLY A 225 -35.61 -39.08 -12.13
CA GLY A 225 -35.46 -39.69 -13.46
C GLY A 225 -35.51 -41.23 -13.46
N ARG A 226 -35.05 -41.88 -12.39
CA ARG A 226 -35.14 -43.35 -12.22
C ARG A 226 -36.56 -43.82 -11.90
N GLN A 227 -37.28 -43.12 -11.03
CA GLN A 227 -38.70 -43.41 -10.73
C GLN A 227 -39.59 -43.24 -11.97
N SER A 228 -39.41 -42.17 -12.75
CA SER A 228 -40.19 -41.98 -13.99
C SER A 228 -39.91 -43.04 -15.06
N ARG A 229 -38.70 -43.63 -15.08
CA ARG A 229 -38.35 -44.74 -15.98
C ARG A 229 -38.86 -46.09 -15.49
N SER A 230 -38.96 -46.34 -14.17
CA SER A 230 -39.55 -47.58 -13.65
C SER A 230 -41.07 -47.62 -13.84
N LEU A 231 -41.75 -46.48 -13.68
CA LEU A 231 -43.20 -46.35 -13.92
C LEU A 231 -43.58 -46.58 -15.39
N ARG A 232 -42.71 -46.22 -16.35
CA ARG A 232 -42.92 -46.49 -17.78
C ARG A 232 -42.58 -47.93 -18.22
N ARG A 233 -41.90 -48.71 -17.38
CA ARG A 233 -41.48 -50.09 -17.70
C ARG A 233 -42.34 -51.17 -17.04
N SER A 234 -43.37 -50.80 -16.27
CA SER A 234 -44.35 -51.78 -15.78
C SER A 234 -45.21 -52.24 -16.97
N PRO A 235 -45.14 -53.51 -17.41
CA PRO A 235 -45.99 -54.00 -18.49
C PRO A 235 -47.42 -54.07 -18.00
N LEU A 236 -48.33 -53.45 -18.74
CA LEU A 236 -49.76 -53.72 -18.65
C LEU A 236 -49.98 -55.23 -18.87
N GLN A 237 -50.10 -55.99 -17.79
CA GLN A 237 -50.82 -57.26 -17.80
C GLN A 237 -52.30 -56.89 -17.95
N ILE A 238 -52.75 -56.73 -19.18
CA ILE A 238 -54.18 -56.71 -19.49
C ILE A 238 -54.61 -58.16 -19.63
N LEU A 239 -55.39 -58.58 -18.64
CA LEU A 239 -56.24 -59.76 -18.64
C LEU A 239 -57.15 -59.73 -19.88
N ILE A 240 -57.15 -60.82 -20.66
CA ILE A 240 -58.29 -61.58 -21.20
C ILE A 240 -57.72 -62.72 -22.06
#